data_AF-A0A147BL03-F1
#
_entry.id   AF-A0A147BL03-F1
#
_cell.length_a   1.000
_cell.length_b   1.000
_cell.length_c   1.000
_cell.angle_alpha   90.00
_cell.angle_beta   90.00
_cell.angle_gamma   90.00
#
_symmetry.space_group_name_H-M   'P 1'
#
loop_
_entity.id
_entity.type
_entity.pdbx_description
1 polymer ?
#
loop_
_entity_poly.entity_id
_entity_poly.type
_entity_poly.pdbx_seq_one_letter_code
_entity_poly.pdbx_strand_id
1 'polypeptide(L)'
;MRVGTNESQKLPADYAETIAVFRKVVSALCQEHDYMNYNITNMDQTMVRMDCPATRTNNATGDLSIRIINAGCAQRRMTVALCAMAAGVKLPALMVLKGKL
;
A
#
# COMPACT_ATOMS: atom_id res chain seq x y z
N MET A 1 1.55 -6.33 15.62
CA MET A 1 0.14 -6.74 15.36
C MET A 1 -0.04 -6.90 13.86
N ARG A 2 0.06 -8.14 13.35
CA ARG A 2 -0.30 -8.47 11.96
C ARG A 2 -1.83 -8.45 11.91
N VAL A 3 -2.42 -7.52 11.16
CA VAL A 3 -3.82 -7.66 10.76
C VAL A 3 -3.81 -8.78 9.71
N GLY A 4 -4.33 -9.95 10.08
CA GLY A 4 -4.49 -11.04 9.12
C GLY A 4 -5.35 -10.55 7.98
N THR A 5 -4.79 -10.52 6.77
CA THR A 5 -5.60 -10.39 5.56
C THR A 5 -6.56 -11.56 5.53
N ASN A 6 -7.83 -11.23 5.32
CA ASN A 6 -8.96 -12.13 5.21
C ASN A 6 -8.65 -13.33 4.30
N GLU A 7 -9.42 -14.41 4.48
CA GLU A 7 -9.38 -15.65 3.70
C GLU A 7 -8.85 -15.44 2.27
N SER A 8 -7.86 -16.25 1.88
CA SER A 8 -7.31 -16.25 0.52
C SER A 8 -8.47 -16.28 -0.48
N GLN A 9 -8.56 -15.24 -1.31
CA GLN A 9 -9.53 -15.23 -2.40
C GLN A 9 -9.34 -16.50 -3.23
N LYS A 10 -10.42 -17.26 -3.43
CA LYS A 10 -10.38 -18.43 -4.32
C LYS A 10 -9.97 -17.93 -5.70
N LEU A 11 -8.99 -18.60 -6.31
CA LEU A 11 -8.57 -18.28 -7.66
C LEU A 11 -9.77 -18.46 -8.61
N PRO A 12 -9.98 -17.53 -9.55
CA PRO A 12 -10.94 -17.72 -10.64
C PRO A 12 -10.64 -19.01 -11.43
N ALA A 13 -11.69 -19.61 -12.00
CA ALA A 13 -11.56 -20.87 -12.73
C ALA A 13 -10.64 -20.75 -13.97
N ASP A 14 -10.57 -19.56 -14.56
CA ASP A 14 -9.78 -19.21 -15.74
C ASP A 14 -8.40 -18.63 -15.42
N TYR A 15 -8.04 -18.50 -14.13
CA TYR A 15 -6.82 -17.81 -13.68
C TYR A 15 -5.55 -18.24 -14.43
N ALA A 16 -5.38 -19.55 -14.66
CA ALA A 16 -4.20 -20.10 -15.32
C ALA A 16 -4.10 -19.67 -16.81
N GLU A 17 -5.23 -19.58 -17.49
CA GLU A 17 -5.28 -19.11 -18.88
C GLU A 17 -5.03 -17.60 -18.93
N THR A 18 -5.73 -16.83 -18.09
CA THR A 18 -5.60 -15.36 -18.03
C THR A 18 -4.17 -14.94 -17.73
N ILE A 19 -3.49 -15.59 -16.76
CA ILE A 19 -2.12 -15.25 -16.40
C ILE A 19 -1.12 -15.63 -17.51
N ALA A 20 -1.37 -16.72 -18.24
CA ALA A 20 -0.54 -17.12 -19.37
C ALA A 20 -0.63 -16.11 -20.52
N VAL A 21 -1.85 -15.69 -20.88
CA VAL A 21 -2.09 -14.66 -21.90
C VAL A 21 -1.45 -13.34 -21.49
N PHE A 22 -1.68 -12.90 -20.25
CA PHE A 22 -1.10 -11.66 -19.73
C PHE A 22 0.44 -11.66 -19.81
N ARG A 23 1.08 -12.73 -19.34
CA ARG A 23 2.55 -12.88 -19.39
C ARG A 23 3.08 -12.83 -20.83
N LYS A 24 2.40 -13.49 -21.77
CA LYS A 24 2.79 -13.47 -23.18
C LYS A 24 2.77 -12.06 -23.77
N VAL A 25 1.71 -11.29 -23.49
CA VAL A 25 1.56 -9.90 -23.95
C VAL A 25 2.63 -9.00 -23.33
N VAL A 26 2.83 -9.08 -22.01
CA VAL A 26 3.86 -8.28 -21.32
C VAL A 26 5.25 -8.58 -21.87
N SER A 27 5.59 -9.86 -22.05
CA SER A 27 6.89 -10.24 -22.62
C SER A 27 7.10 -9.71 -24.04
N ALA A 28 6.07 -9.75 -24.89
CA ALA A 28 6.14 -9.20 -26.24
C ALA A 28 6.39 -7.68 -26.22
N LEU A 29 5.66 -6.95 -25.38
CA LEU A 29 5.85 -5.50 -25.20
C LEU A 29 7.25 -5.16 -24.68
N CYS A 30 7.79 -5.97 -23.76
CA CYS A 30 9.14 -5.76 -23.25
C CYS A 30 10.19 -5.95 -24.35
N GLN A 31 10.01 -6.95 -25.22
CA GLN A 31 10.91 -7.21 -26.35
C GLN A 31 10.79 -6.14 -27.43
N GLU A 32 9.57 -5.68 -27.75
CA GLU A 32 9.32 -4.66 -28.77
C GLU A 32 9.95 -3.31 -28.41
N HIS A 33 9.91 -2.94 -27.13
CA HIS A 33 10.36 -1.63 -26.64
C HIS A 33 11.70 -1.65 -25.89
N ASP A 34 12.39 -2.79 -25.86
CA ASP A 34 13.62 -3.00 -25.10
C ASP A 34 13.49 -2.60 -23.61
N TYR A 35 12.32 -2.89 -23.02
CA TYR A 35 12.11 -2.63 -21.59
C TYR A 35 12.88 -3.65 -20.75
N MET A 36 13.84 -3.14 -19.99
CA MET A 36 14.50 -3.89 -18.94
C MET A 36 13.63 -3.89 -17.67
N ASN A 37 13.90 -4.82 -16.75
CA ASN A 37 13.19 -4.85 -15.45
C ASN A 37 13.28 -3.52 -14.69
N TYR A 38 14.31 -2.72 -14.93
CA TYR A 38 14.47 -1.38 -14.33
C TYR A 38 13.51 -0.33 -14.89
N ASN A 39 12.96 -0.53 -16.09
CA ASN A 39 11.96 0.33 -16.71
C ASN A 39 10.55 0.03 -16.19
N ILE A 40 10.34 -1.12 -15.55
CA ILE A 40 9.05 -1.54 -15.01
C ILE A 40 8.97 -1.17 -13.53
N THR A 41 7.93 -0.43 -13.17
CA THR A 41 7.68 0.00 -11.80
C THR A 41 6.38 -0.61 -11.28
N ASN A 42 6.40 -1.14 -10.06
CA ASN A 42 5.20 -1.65 -9.42
C ASN A 42 4.50 -0.53 -8.66
N MET A 43 3.20 -0.37 -8.86
CA MET A 43 2.38 0.63 -8.18
C MET A 43 1.15 -0.03 -7.58
N ASP A 44 0.82 0.34 -6.35
CA ASP A 44 -0.42 -0.08 -5.70
C ASP A 44 -1.01 1.04 -4.84
N GLN A 45 -2.33 1.00 -4.66
CA GLN A 45 -3.07 1.93 -3.80
C GLN A 45 -3.37 1.27 -2.47
N THR A 46 -3.05 1.97 -1.39
CA THR A 46 -3.32 1.49 -0.04
C THR A 46 -3.96 2.58 0.81
N MET A 47 -4.79 2.16 1.76
CA MET A 47 -5.40 3.07 2.73
C MET A 47 -4.45 3.28 3.91
N VAL A 48 -4.00 4.51 4.11
CA VAL A 48 -3.15 4.91 5.24
C VAL A 48 -3.99 5.68 6.26
N ARG A 49 -3.82 5.37 7.55
CA ARG A 49 -4.44 6.13 8.64
C ARG A 49 -3.70 7.46 8.82
N MET A 50 -4.44 8.56 8.94
CA MET A 50 -3.85 9.88 9.24
C MET A 50 -3.19 9.88 10.63
N ASP A 51 -3.82 9.22 11.59
CA ASP A 51 -3.36 9.09 12.95
C ASP A 51 -3.06 7.61 13.25
N CYS A 52 -1.90 7.35 13.85
CA CYS A 52 -1.52 6.03 14.35
C CYS A 52 -0.90 6.16 15.75
N PRO A 53 -1.71 6.46 16.78
CA PRO A 53 -1.19 6.63 18.14
C PRO A 53 -0.51 5.35 18.62
N ALA A 54 0.53 5.50 19.44
CA ALA A 54 1.24 4.37 20.02
C ALA A 54 0.30 3.52 20.88
N THR A 55 0.39 2.20 20.75
CA THR A 55 -0.42 1.26 21.56
C THR A 55 0.15 1.03 22.96
N ARG A 56 1.32 1.62 23.25
CA ARG A 56 1.96 1.59 24.56
C ARG A 56 2.53 2.96 24.87
N THR A 57 2.32 3.39 26.10
CA THR A 57 2.83 4.64 26.67
C THR A 57 3.63 4.26 27.92
N ASN A 58 4.85 4.77 28.03
CA ASN A 58 5.66 4.61 29.24
C ASN A 58 5.46 5.87 30.09
N ASN A 59 4.68 5.75 31.16
CA ASN A 59 4.41 6.83 32.11
C ASN A 59 5.09 6.58 33.45
N ALA A 60 5.25 7.63 34.24
CA ALA A 60 5.76 7.52 35.60
C ALA A 60 4.79 6.70 36.47
N THR A 61 5.35 5.89 37.36
CA THR A 61 4.55 5.10 38.31
C THR A 61 3.77 6.05 39.22
N GLY A 62 2.43 5.92 39.22
CA GLY A 62 1.54 6.75 40.03
C GLY A 62 0.75 7.79 39.24
N ASP A 63 1.00 7.95 37.94
CA ASP A 63 0.18 8.83 37.09
C ASP A 63 -1.27 8.33 36.98
N LEU A 64 -2.22 9.19 37.35
CA LEU A 64 -3.66 8.90 37.30
C LEU A 64 -4.25 8.98 35.88
N SER A 65 -3.55 9.65 34.95
CA SER A 65 -4.01 9.80 33.57
C SER A 65 -2.84 9.83 32.59
N ILE A 66 -3.07 9.23 31.42
CA ILE A 66 -2.10 9.18 30.33
C ILE A 66 -2.69 9.97 29.17
N ARG A 67 -2.01 11.05 28.77
CA ARG A 67 -2.44 11.86 27.62
C ARG A 67 -1.85 11.31 26.33
N ILE A 68 -2.70 10.78 25.45
CA ILE A 68 -2.32 10.36 24.11
C ILE A 68 -2.50 11.56 23.17
N ILE A 69 -1.39 12.03 22.58
CA ILE A 69 -1.43 13.10 21.58
C ILE A 69 -1.79 12.47 20.22
N ASN A 70 -2.84 12.98 19.57
CA ASN A 70 -3.22 12.64 18.20
C ASN A 70 -3.67 13.92 17.47
N ALA A 71 -3.82 13.86 16.14
CA ALA A 71 -4.28 15.00 15.33
C ALA A 71 -5.82 15.17 15.35
N GLY A 72 -6.53 14.49 16.27
CA GLY A 72 -7.99 14.50 16.35
C GLY A 72 -8.67 13.80 15.16
N CYS A 73 -7.93 13.02 14.36
CA CYS A 73 -8.42 12.39 13.14
C CYS A 73 -8.15 10.88 13.10
N ALA A 74 -8.13 10.23 14.27
CA ALA A 74 -7.88 8.80 14.48
C ALA A 74 -8.60 7.85 13.49
N GLN A 75 -9.81 8.19 13.06
CA GLN A 75 -10.59 7.38 12.12
C GLN A 75 -10.40 7.77 10.65
N ARG A 76 -9.83 8.95 10.35
CA ARG A 76 -9.60 9.39 8.98
C ARG A 76 -8.50 8.56 8.34
N ARG A 77 -8.79 8.14 7.12
CA ARG A 77 -7.86 7.43 6.24
C ARG A 77 -7.75 8.18 4.93
N MET A 78 -6.57 8.13 4.33
CA MET A 78 -6.31 8.66 2.99
C MET A 78 -5.87 7.52 2.08
N THR A 79 -6.24 7.60 0.81
CA THR A 79 -5.70 6.69 -0.20
C THR A 79 -4.33 7.22 -0.60
N VAL A 80 -3.32 6.37 -0.52
CA VAL A 80 -1.96 6.67 -0.96
C VAL A 80 -1.60 5.68 -2.05
N ALA A 81 -1.17 6.17 -3.20
CA ALA A 81 -0.56 5.34 -4.22
C ALA A 81 0.96 5.39 -4.05
N LEU A 82 1.56 4.21 -3.94
CA LEU A 82 3.00 4.03 -3.78
C LEU A 82 3.54 3.30 -5.00
N CYS A 83 4.68 3.78 -5.50
CA CYS A 83 5.35 3.16 -6.65
C CYS A 83 6.80 2.85 -6.29
N ALA A 84 7.24 1.64 -6.67
CA ALA A 84 8.58 1.13 -6.41
C ALA A 84 9.20 0.59 -7.69
N MET A 85 10.48 0.93 -7.90
CA MET A 85 11.28 0.47 -9.02
C MET A 85 12.08 -0.79 -8.63
N ALA A 86 12.49 -1.57 -9.62
CA ALA A 86 13.31 -2.77 -9.41
C ALA A 86 14.64 -2.49 -8.67
N ALA A 87 15.19 -1.27 -8.76
CA ALA A 87 16.40 -0.84 -8.04
C ALA A 87 16.18 -0.58 -6.53
N GLY A 88 14.98 -0.83 -6.00
CA GLY A 88 14.64 -0.52 -4.61
C GLY A 88 14.32 0.96 -4.36
N VAL A 89 14.29 1.78 -5.42
CA VAL A 89 13.93 3.19 -5.36
C VAL A 89 12.41 3.33 -5.23
N LYS A 90 11.96 4.14 -4.28
CA LYS A 90 10.55 4.52 -4.13
C LYS A 90 10.32 5.86 -4.83
N LEU A 91 9.33 5.91 -5.72
CA LEU A 91 8.90 7.16 -6.32
C LEU A 91 8.09 7.98 -5.30
N PRO A 92 7.94 9.31 -5.50
CA PRO A 92 7.10 10.14 -4.65
C PRO A 92 5.68 9.56 -4.51
N ALA A 93 5.16 9.57 -3.28
CA ALA A 93 3.82 9.09 -3.00
C ALA A 93 2.76 10.04 -3.56
N LEU A 94 1.72 9.50 -4.19
CA LEU A 94 0.53 10.26 -4.56
C LEU A 94 -0.52 10.12 -3.46
N MET A 95 -0.87 11.22 -2.80
CA MET A 95 -1.93 11.25 -1.79
C MET A 95 -3.23 11.74 -2.41
N VAL A 96 -4.28 10.93 -2.32
CA VAL A 96 -5.62 11.31 -2.75
C VAL A 96 -6.40 11.79 -1.52
N LEU A 97 -6.61 13.10 -1.45
CA LEU A 97 -7.41 13.75 -0.42
C LEU A 97 -8.82 14.01 -0.96
N LYS A 98 -9.85 13.60 -0.22
CA LYS A 98 -11.22 13.98 -0.53
C LYS A 98 -11.41 15.46 -0.16
N GLY A 99 -11.63 16.31 -1.16
CA GLY A 99 -12.08 17.68 -0.96
C GLY A 99 -13.55 17.75 -0.54
N LYS A 100 -13.97 18.89 0.01
CA LYS A 100 -15.35 19.34 -0.10
C LYS A 100 -15.42 20.21 -1.37
N LEU A 101 -16.35 19.91 -2.27
CA LEU A 101 -16.76 20.85 -3.32
C LEU A 101 -17.51 22.01 -2.68
#